data_AF-A0A7C9NLR6-F1
#
_entry.id   AF-A0A7C9NLR6-F1
#
_cell.length_a   1.000
_cell.length_b   1.000
_cell.length_c   1.000
_cell.angle_alpha   90.00
_cell.angle_beta   90.00
_cell.angle_gamma   90.00
#
_symmetry.space_group_name_H-M   'P 1'
#
loop_
_entity.id
_entity.type
_entity.pdbx_description
1 polymer ?
#
loop_
_entity_poly.entity_id
_entity_poly.type
_entity_poly.pdbx_seq_one_letter_code
_entity_poly.pdbx_strand_id
1 'polypeptide(L)'
;MPIRPEDAAVALRLSADDGRPLWLCFEPWGNEYTIEPGINAVVCFPTAEIEMTHVGSGIVFFTMGIHPDVWGANGEELLIWSDDMPPTPDTPNAEAIARLAMSSVPSHPPKPVSRWWHRGR
;
A
#
# COMPACT_ATOMS: atom_id res chain seq x y z
N MET A 1 14.08 6.52 8.81
CA MET A 1 14.95 6.28 7.64
C MET A 1 14.23 5.27 6.79
N PRO A 2 13.90 5.62 5.54
CA PRO A 2 13.27 4.73 4.60
C PRO A 2 14.03 3.41 4.41
N ILE A 3 13.28 2.32 4.32
CA ILE A 3 13.71 0.98 3.95
C ILE A 3 13.98 0.98 2.45
N ARG A 4 15.25 0.97 2.08
CA ARG A 4 15.66 0.92 0.68
C ARG A 4 15.50 -0.48 0.10
N PRO A 5 15.35 -0.63 -1.23
CA PRO A 5 15.25 -1.94 -1.86
C PRO A 5 16.39 -2.90 -1.52
N GLU A 6 17.62 -2.40 -1.37
CA GLU A 6 18.80 -3.19 -1.00
C GLU A 6 18.82 -3.65 0.46
N ASP A 7 18.06 -2.97 1.32
CA ASP A 7 17.99 -3.24 2.77
C ASP A 7 16.70 -3.98 3.17
N ALA A 8 15.77 -4.16 2.23
CA ALA A 8 14.48 -4.78 2.47
C ALA A 8 14.61 -6.30 2.64
N ALA A 9 13.83 -6.87 3.57
CA ALA A 9 13.68 -8.32 3.67
C ALA A 9 12.94 -8.87 2.44
N VAL A 10 11.97 -8.12 1.93
CA VAL A 10 11.26 -8.40 0.68
C VAL A 10 11.09 -7.11 -0.12
N ALA A 11 11.45 -7.15 -1.40
CA ALA A 11 11.21 -6.07 -2.35
C ALA A 11 10.33 -6.58 -3.50
N LEU A 12 9.11 -6.05 -3.61
CA LEU A 12 8.16 -6.41 -4.66
C LEU A 12 8.11 -5.34 -5.74
N ARG A 13 8.42 -5.71 -6.98
CA ARG A 13 8.25 -4.83 -8.12
C ARG A 13 6.84 -4.95 -8.68
N LEU A 14 6.15 -3.82 -8.81
CA LEU A 14 4.79 -3.71 -9.30
C LEU A 14 4.73 -2.81 -10.53
N SER A 15 3.97 -3.21 -11.54
CA SER A 15 3.73 -2.45 -12.77
C SER A 15 2.25 -2.46 -13.13
N ALA A 16 1.76 -1.30 -13.58
CA ALA A 16 0.41 -1.10 -14.10
C ALA A 16 0.43 -1.23 -15.65
N ASP A 17 0.44 -2.47 -16.16
CA ASP A 17 0.74 -2.76 -17.57
C ASP A 17 -0.48 -2.74 -18.51
N ASP A 18 -1.71 -2.74 -17.98
CA ASP A 18 -2.95 -2.77 -18.77
C ASP A 18 -3.49 -1.36 -19.13
N GLY A 19 -2.69 -0.32 -18.87
CA GLY A 19 -3.08 1.08 -19.08
C GLY A 19 -4.04 1.63 -18.02
N ARG A 20 -4.30 0.89 -16.92
CA ARG A 20 -5.14 1.34 -15.81
C ARG A 20 -4.31 1.54 -14.54
N PRO A 21 -4.66 2.52 -13.69
CA PRO A 21 -3.96 2.68 -12.42
C PRO A 21 -4.10 1.44 -11.54
N LEU A 22 -3.00 1.05 -10.88
CA LEU A 22 -2.96 -0.05 -9.91
C LEU A 22 -3.11 0.55 -8.50
N TRP A 23 -4.19 0.18 -7.81
CA TRP A 23 -4.42 0.59 -6.43
C TRP A 23 -3.74 -0.36 -5.45
N LEU A 24 -3.05 0.19 -4.46
CA LEU A 24 -2.42 -0.54 -3.37
C LEU A 24 -3.05 -0.11 -2.05
N CYS A 25 -3.22 -1.06 -1.14
CA CYS A 25 -3.65 -0.80 0.22
C CYS A 25 -2.75 -1.56 1.20
N PHE A 26 -2.34 -0.89 2.28
CA PHE A 26 -1.43 -1.40 3.29
C PHE A 26 -2.13 -1.53 4.64
N GLU A 27 -2.43 -2.76 5.01
CA GLU A 27 -3.07 -3.12 6.26
C GLU A 27 -2.03 -3.57 7.31
N PRO A 28 -2.25 -3.23 8.59
CA PRO A 28 -3.47 -2.67 9.17
C PRO A 28 -3.56 -1.13 9.20
N TRP A 29 -2.64 -0.41 8.56
CA TRP A 29 -2.63 1.06 8.61
C TRP A 29 -3.75 1.71 7.79
N GLY A 30 -4.30 1.00 6.80
CA GLY A 30 -5.31 1.52 5.90
C GLY A 30 -4.77 2.58 4.93
N ASN A 31 -3.45 2.57 4.68
CA ASN A 31 -2.82 3.51 3.76
C ASN A 31 -3.07 3.05 2.32
N GLU A 32 -3.51 3.97 1.48
CA GLU A 32 -3.79 3.70 0.07
C GLU A 32 -2.80 4.44 -0.84
N TYR A 33 -2.37 3.77 -1.90
CA TYR A 33 -1.51 4.35 -2.93
C TYR A 33 -2.01 3.95 -4.32
N THR A 34 -1.79 4.81 -5.31
CA THR A 34 -2.14 4.51 -6.70
C THR A 34 -0.90 4.64 -7.56
N ILE A 35 -0.54 3.55 -8.24
CA ILE A 35 0.51 3.53 -9.26
C ILE A 35 -0.15 3.86 -10.59
N GLU A 36 0.21 5.00 -11.18
CA GLU A 36 -0.27 5.39 -12.50
C GLU A 36 0.28 4.45 -13.61
N PRO A 37 -0.44 4.28 -14.72
CA PRO A 37 0.03 3.49 -15.85
C PRO A 37 1.42 3.90 -16.32
N GLY A 38 2.29 2.92 -16.58
CA GLY A 38 3.67 3.15 -17.01
C GLY A 38 4.65 3.48 -15.88
N ILE A 39 4.19 3.63 -14.63
CA ILE A 39 5.07 3.69 -13.47
C ILE A 39 5.41 2.27 -13.01
N ASN A 40 6.69 2.04 -12.76
CA ASN A 40 7.17 0.86 -12.06
C ASN A 40 7.45 1.26 -10.62
N ALA A 41 6.83 0.59 -9.66
CA ALA A 41 7.07 0.81 -8.23
C ALA A 41 7.75 -0.39 -7.60
N VAL A 42 8.45 -0.16 -6.49
CA VAL A 42 9.06 -1.19 -5.64
C VAL A 42 8.56 -1.00 -4.21
N VAL A 43 7.82 -1.97 -3.70
CA VAL A 43 7.36 -1.99 -2.31
C VAL A 43 8.36 -2.77 -1.46
N CYS A 44 8.92 -2.10 -0.45
CA CYS A 44 10.01 -2.60 0.39
C CYS A 44 9.48 -2.92 1.78
N PHE A 45 9.46 -4.21 2.12
CA PHE A 45 9.02 -4.70 3.42
C PHE A 45 10.23 -4.98 4.32
N PRO A 46 10.18 -4.57 5.60
CA PRO A 46 11.23 -4.86 6.58
C PRO A 46 11.16 -6.30 7.11
N THR A 47 10.10 -7.04 6.78
CA THR A 47 9.86 -8.43 7.17
C THR A 47 9.55 -9.30 5.95
N ALA A 48 9.80 -10.61 6.08
CA ALA A 48 9.42 -11.61 5.09
C ALA A 48 7.99 -12.15 5.27
N GLU A 49 7.37 -11.87 6.42
CA GLU A 49 6.00 -12.28 6.73
C GLU A 49 5.02 -11.27 6.13
N ILE A 50 4.71 -11.49 4.86
CA ILE A 50 3.77 -10.68 4.09
C ILE A 50 2.62 -11.54 3.56
N GLU A 51 1.41 -11.01 3.68
CA GLU A 51 0.25 -11.55 2.97
C GLU A 51 -0.17 -10.56 1.90
N MET A 52 -0.54 -11.08 0.73
CA MET A 52 -1.03 -10.26 -0.37
C MET A 52 -2.29 -10.88 -0.95
N THR A 53 -3.28 -10.03 -1.25
CA THR A 53 -4.51 -10.44 -1.93
C THR A 53 -4.81 -9.49 -3.08
N HIS A 54 -5.07 -10.06 -4.25
CA HIS A 54 -5.54 -9.30 -5.41
C HIS A 54 -7.03 -9.02 -5.27
N VAL A 55 -7.42 -7.75 -5.41
CA VAL A 55 -8.80 -7.29 -5.27
C VAL A 55 -9.19 -6.37 -6.42
N GLY A 56 -9.94 -6.90 -7.39
CA GLY A 56 -10.32 -6.15 -8.59
C GLY A 56 -9.10 -5.62 -9.35
N SER A 57 -8.92 -4.29 -9.38
CA SER A 57 -7.81 -3.60 -10.02
C SER A 57 -6.70 -3.19 -9.04
N GLY A 58 -6.60 -3.85 -7.89
CA GLY A 58 -5.62 -3.50 -6.87
C GLY A 58 -5.11 -4.67 -6.04
N ILE A 59 -4.20 -4.36 -5.13
CA ILE A 59 -3.52 -5.32 -4.25
C ILE A 59 -3.62 -4.80 -2.82
N VAL A 60 -4.09 -5.65 -1.91
CA VAL A 60 -4.04 -5.40 -0.47
C VAL A 60 -2.87 -6.18 0.10
N PHE A 61 -1.98 -5.49 0.79
CA PHE A 61 -0.89 -6.07 1.56
C PHE A 61 -1.25 -6.06 3.03
N PHE A 62 -0.94 -7.15 3.72
CA PHE A 62 -1.02 -7.24 5.16
C PHE A 62 0.34 -7.61 5.72
N THR A 63 0.82 -6.80 6.66
CA THR A 63 2.04 -7.07 7.40
C THR A 63 1.96 -6.41 8.78
N MET A 64 2.61 -7.03 9.76
CA MET A 64 2.72 -6.48 11.11
C MET A 64 4.10 -5.85 11.29
N GLY A 65 4.21 -4.92 12.25
CA GLY A 65 5.46 -4.26 12.59
C GLY A 65 5.58 -2.89 11.95
N ILE A 66 6.60 -2.69 11.12
CA ILE A 66 6.90 -1.41 10.47
C ILE A 66 6.18 -1.35 9.12
N HIS A 67 5.57 -0.20 8.82
CA HIS A 67 4.91 0.03 7.53
C HIS A 67 5.91 -0.13 6.37
N PRO A 68 5.54 -0.70 5.21
CA PRO A 68 6.44 -0.81 4.07
C PRO A 68 6.69 0.52 3.38
N ASP A 69 7.82 0.64 2.69
CA ASP A 69 8.15 1.83 1.89
C ASP A 69 7.86 1.60 0.40
N VAL A 70 7.45 2.65 -0.30
CA VAL A 70 7.18 2.57 -1.75
C VAL A 70 8.13 3.48 -2.51
N TRP A 71 8.90 2.89 -3.42
CA TRP A 71 9.85 3.59 -4.28
C TRP A 71 9.42 3.53 -5.74
N GLY A 72 9.80 4.52 -6.54
CA GLY A 72 9.88 4.37 -7.98
C GLY A 72 11.01 3.38 -8.34
N ALA A 73 10.88 2.65 -9.45
CA ALA A 73 11.92 1.69 -9.87
C ALA A 73 13.26 2.33 -10.27
N ASN A 74 13.28 3.65 -10.45
CA ASN A 74 14.49 4.46 -10.61
C ASN A 74 15.12 4.89 -9.26
N GLY A 75 14.56 4.47 -8.13
CA GLY A 75 14.96 4.88 -6.79
C GLY A 75 14.41 6.24 -6.37
N GLU A 76 13.47 6.84 -7.14
CA GLU A 76 12.79 8.05 -6.71
C GLU A 76 11.81 7.76 -5.57
N GLU A 77 11.74 8.70 -4.63
CA GLU A 77 10.89 8.64 -3.47
C GLU A 77 9.41 8.85 -3.85
N LEU A 78 8.53 7.91 -3.47
CA LEU A 78 7.06 8.08 -3.56
C LEU A 78 6.52 8.39 -2.14
N LEU A 79 5.55 9.30 -2.04
CA LEU A 79 5.13 10.06 -0.85
C LEU A 79 4.71 9.30 0.44
N ILE A 80 4.90 7.98 0.55
CA ILE A 80 4.51 7.19 1.74
C ILE A 80 5.76 6.53 2.33
N TRP A 81 6.15 7.00 3.52
CA TRP A 81 7.29 6.48 4.25
C TRP A 81 6.91 5.85 5.59
N SER A 82 7.65 4.82 5.93
CA SER A 82 7.56 4.03 7.15
C SER A 82 7.94 4.83 8.39
N ASP A 83 8.75 5.88 8.26
CA ASP A 83 9.15 6.75 9.36
C ASP A 83 8.13 7.84 9.71
N ASP A 84 7.17 8.10 8.82
CA ASP A 84 6.01 8.95 9.10
C ASP A 84 4.84 8.16 9.73
N MET A 85 4.93 6.82 9.78
CA MET A 85 3.87 5.93 10.25
C MET A 85 4.24 5.24 11.56
N PRO A 86 3.34 5.21 12.57
CA PRO A 86 3.58 4.41 13.76
C PRO A 86 3.61 2.93 13.39
N PRO A 87 4.46 2.11 14.04
CA PRO A 87 4.38 0.66 13.87
C PRO A 87 3.03 0.14 14.34
N THR A 88 2.61 -1.02 13.83
CA THR A 88 1.43 -1.70 14.36
C THR A 88 1.61 -1.91 15.88
N PRO A 89 0.59 -1.68 16.71
CA PRO A 89 0.71 -1.88 18.15
C PRO A 89 1.23 -3.28 18.49
N ASP A 90 2.30 -3.39 19.27
CA ASP A 90 2.82 -4.67 19.74
C ASP A 90 2.00 -5.13 20.96
N THR A 91 0.86 -5.75 20.68
CA THR A 91 -0.02 -6.31 21.71
C THR A 91 -0.35 -7.77 21.36
N PRO A 92 -0.61 -8.65 22.35
CA PRO A 92 -0.84 -10.08 22.12
C PRO A 92 -1.97 -10.42 21.14
N ASN A 93 -2.88 -9.47 20.87
CA ASN A 93 -4.00 -9.62 19.96
C ASN A 93 -3.94 -8.66 18.77
N ALA A 94 -2.82 -7.97 18.55
CA ALA A 94 -2.69 -6.94 17.51
C ALA A 94 -3.02 -7.50 16.12
N GLU A 95 -2.50 -8.68 15.82
CA GLU A 95 -2.78 -9.36 14.54
C GLU A 95 -4.26 -9.74 14.40
N ALA A 96 -4.88 -10.30 15.45
CA ALA A 96 -6.29 -10.66 15.43
C ALA A 96 -7.20 -9.43 15.28
N ILE A 97 -6.88 -8.32 15.96
CA ILE A 97 -7.60 -7.05 15.88
C ILE A 97 -7.42 -6.43 14.49
N ALA A 98 -6.20 -6.45 13.96
CA ALA A 98 -5.88 -5.99 12.62
C ALA A 98 -6.68 -6.78 11.56
N ARG A 99 -6.68 -8.11 11.63
CA ARG A 99 -7.46 -8.96 10.72
C ARG A 99 -8.97 -8.74 10.85
N LEU A 100 -9.47 -8.48 12.06
CA LEU A 100 -10.87 -8.12 12.27
C LEU A 100 -11.20 -6.78 11.62
N ALA A 101 -10.35 -5.76 11.77
CA ALA A 101 -10.50 -4.46 11.11
C ALA A 101 -10.47 -4.60 9.58
N MET A 102 -9.57 -5.43 9.04
CA MET A 102 -9.48 -5.74 7.61
C MET A 102 -10.76 -6.35 7.02
N SER A 103 -11.52 -7.13 7.81
CA SER A 103 -12.80 -7.66 7.35
C SER A 103 -13.84 -6.57 7.02
N SER A 104 -13.57 -5.34 7.45
CA SER A 104 -14.39 -4.14 7.18
C SER A 104 -13.82 -3.24 6.08
N VAL A 105 -12.60 -3.52 5.59
CA VAL A 105 -11.96 -2.75 4.52
C VAL A 105 -12.62 -3.14 3.20
N PRO A 106 -13.07 -2.17 2.38
CA PRO A 106 -13.74 -2.49 1.15
C PRO A 106 -12.82 -3.31 0.24
N SER A 107 -13.34 -4.40 -0.30
CA SER A 107 -12.66 -5.29 -1.25
C SER A 107 -12.39 -4.62 -2.61
N HIS A 108 -12.55 -3.31 -2.72
CA HIS A 108 -12.44 -2.54 -3.95
C HIS A 108 -11.92 -1.14 -3.60
N PRO A 109 -11.16 -0.51 -4.51
CA PRO A 109 -10.82 0.90 -4.37
C PRO A 109 -12.12 1.70 -4.13
N PRO A 110 -12.11 2.70 -3.23
CA PRO A 110 -13.27 3.56 -3.06
C PRO A 110 -13.65 4.12 -4.44
N LYS A 111 -14.96 4.06 -4.78
CA LYS A 111 -15.44 4.64 -6.05
C LYS A 111 -14.86 6.05 -6.14
N PRO A 112 -14.21 6.44 -7.25
CA PRO A 112 -13.75 7.81 -7.39
C PRO A 112 -14.94 8.70 -7.11
N VAL A 113 -14.84 9.52 -6.05
CA VAL A 113 -15.83 10.56 -5.79
C VAL A 113 -15.76 11.44 -7.02
N SER A 114 -16.76 11.30 -7.90
CA SER A 114 -16.94 12.20 -9.03
C SER A 114 -16.85 13.61 -8.47
N ARG A 115 -15.75 14.32 -8.73
CA ARG A 115 -15.67 15.75 -8.47
C ARG A 115 -16.80 16.36 -9.28
N TRP A 116 -17.89 16.70 -8.61
CA TRP A 116 -18.93 17.56 -9.15
C TRP A 116 -18.27 18.92 -9.40
N TRP A 117 -17.72 19.09 -10.61
CA TRP A 117 -17.32 20.41 -11.07
C TRP A 117 -18.57 21.26 -11.13
N HIS A 118 -18.60 22.35 -10.36
CA HIS A 118 -19.54 23.44 -10.52
C HIS A 118 -19.59 23.83 -12.01
N ARG A 119 -20.68 23.48 -12.70
CA ARG A 119 -21.09 24.25 -13.88
C ARG A 119 -21.77 25.51 -13.35
N GLY A 120 -20.94 26.51 -13.05
CA GLY A 120 -21.40 27.89 -13.10
C GLY A 120 -21.76 28.22 -14.55
N ARG A 121 -23.00 28.64 -14.76
CA ARG A 121 -23.37 29.65 -15.75
C ARG A 121 -24.39 30.56 -15.10
#